data_AF-A0A1M7SKU6-F1
#
_entry.id   AF-A0A1M7SKU6-F1
#
_cell.length_a   1.000
_cell.length_b   1.000
_cell.length_c   1.000
_cell.angle_alpha   90.00
_cell.angle_beta   90.00
_cell.angle_gamma   90.00
#
_symmetry.space_group_name_H-M   'P 1'
#
loop_
_entity.id
_entity.type
_entity.pdbx_description
1 polymer ?
#
loop_
_entity_poly.entity_id
_entity_poly.type
_entity_poly.pdbx_seq_one_letter_code
_entity_poly.pdbx_strand_id
1 'polypeptide(L)'
;MSKFLMIPAIFTVISISSISTSASATELKCGCYAPVESQIAAGNPTSGFNLNCESNDRFTTTGKSVSVQKSYLKVYVNDSNAVQDDEDMSIKFRSRNKQKFHEAYDKTDGKILWSGGGFNENDIDDTTEINVDGFKISEKNDGTWVTLFRGNANKKVYDGLVLFYDLGDGKKTMTALCLQDD
;
A
#
# COMPACT_ATOMS: atom_id res chain seq x y z
N MET A 1 -53.64 16.17 -27.55
CA MET A 1 -53.58 14.85 -26.88
C MET A 1 -52.50 14.03 -27.57
N SER A 2 -51.30 13.94 -26.99
CA SER A 2 -50.23 13.07 -27.49
C SER A 2 -49.82 12.14 -26.35
N LYS A 3 -49.99 10.84 -26.58
CA LYS A 3 -49.68 9.76 -25.62
C LYS A 3 -48.17 9.52 -25.66
N PHE A 4 -47.46 9.86 -24.59
CA PHE A 4 -46.10 9.35 -24.37
C PHE A 4 -46.20 7.92 -23.86
N LEU A 5 -45.73 6.96 -24.68
CA LEU A 5 -45.44 5.60 -24.25
C LEU A 5 -44.25 5.64 -23.29
N MET A 6 -44.47 5.28 -22.02
CA MET A 6 -43.39 4.89 -21.12
C MET A 6 -42.91 3.49 -21.50
N ILE A 7 -41.64 3.37 -21.88
CA ILE A 7 -40.93 2.10 -21.97
C ILE A 7 -40.38 1.81 -20.56
N PRO A 8 -40.70 0.68 -19.91
CA PRO A 8 -40.03 0.30 -18.67
C PRO A 8 -38.62 -0.19 -19.00
N ALA A 9 -37.60 0.54 -18.54
CA ALA A 9 -36.23 0.06 -18.55
C ALA A 9 -36.11 -1.09 -17.55
N ILE A 10 -35.93 -2.30 -18.07
CA ILE A 10 -35.63 -3.50 -17.27
C ILE A 10 -34.18 -3.34 -16.77
N PHE A 11 -34.04 -2.91 -15.51
CA PHE A 11 -32.77 -2.97 -14.79
C PHE A 11 -32.50 -4.43 -14.42
N THR A 12 -31.69 -5.12 -15.22
CA THR A 12 -31.13 -6.42 -14.87
C THR A 12 -30.19 -6.21 -13.70
N VAL A 13 -30.64 -6.53 -12.50
CA VAL A 13 -29.80 -6.60 -11.29
C VAL A 13 -28.87 -7.78 -11.48
N ILE A 14 -27.63 -7.51 -11.89
CA ILE A 14 -26.55 -8.48 -11.83
C ILE A 14 -26.24 -8.67 -10.34
N SER A 15 -26.72 -9.78 -9.78
CA SER A 15 -26.33 -10.24 -8.45
C SER A 15 -24.83 -10.52 -8.44
N ILE A 16 -24.06 -9.55 -7.98
CA ILE A 16 -22.64 -9.74 -7.69
C ILE A 16 -22.59 -10.58 -6.42
N SER A 17 -22.11 -11.82 -6.59
CA SER A 17 -21.83 -12.77 -5.53
C SER A 17 -21.11 -12.08 -4.38
N SER A 18 -21.75 -12.09 -3.21
CA SER A 18 -21.22 -11.63 -1.94
C SER A 18 -19.85 -12.25 -1.67
N ILE A 19 -18.79 -11.43 -1.76
CA ILE A 19 -17.47 -11.78 -1.25
C ILE A 19 -17.62 -11.89 0.26
N SER A 20 -17.38 -13.08 0.78
CA SER A 20 -17.43 -13.41 2.20
C SER A 20 -16.61 -12.42 3.01
N THR A 21 -17.28 -11.47 3.66
CA THR A 21 -16.70 -10.60 4.68
C THR A 21 -16.56 -11.40 5.97
N SER A 22 -15.51 -12.21 6.05
CA SER A 22 -15.19 -12.94 7.27
C SER A 22 -13.68 -12.95 7.54
N ALA A 23 -13.19 -11.81 8.00
CA ALA A 23 -12.14 -11.66 8.99
C ALA A 23 -12.22 -10.21 9.47
N SER A 24 -12.26 -9.96 10.78
CA SER A 24 -12.14 -8.61 11.34
C SER A 24 -11.02 -7.87 10.60
N ALA A 25 -11.34 -6.75 9.94
CA ALA A 25 -10.37 -5.99 9.16
C ALA A 25 -9.13 -5.71 10.04
N THR A 26 -8.04 -6.43 9.79
CA THR A 26 -6.78 -6.23 10.50
C THR A 26 -6.35 -4.79 10.23
N GLU A 27 -6.31 -3.95 11.25
CA GLU A 27 -6.02 -2.53 11.06
C GLU A 27 -4.61 -2.33 10.49
N LEU A 28 -4.56 -1.79 9.27
CA LEU A 28 -3.36 -1.31 8.62
C LEU A 28 -2.83 -0.11 9.40
N LYS A 29 -1.64 -0.26 10.01
CA LYS A 29 -0.96 0.90 10.59
C LYS A 29 -0.39 1.71 9.44
N CYS A 30 -0.88 2.94 9.29
CA CYS A 30 -0.52 3.81 8.19
C CYS A 30 0.15 5.09 8.67
N GLY A 31 1.20 5.50 7.96
CA GLY A 31 1.62 6.89 7.96
C GLY A 31 0.91 7.63 6.84
N CYS A 32 0.12 8.65 7.18
CA CYS A 32 -0.78 9.33 6.24
C CYS A 32 -0.48 10.83 6.10
N TYR A 33 -0.66 11.36 4.89
CA TYR A 33 -0.56 12.78 4.61
C TYR A 33 -1.79 13.48 5.16
N ALA A 34 -1.62 14.20 6.27
CA ALA A 34 -2.73 14.78 7.02
C ALA A 34 -3.67 15.67 6.18
N PRO A 35 -3.18 16.50 5.24
CA PRO A 35 -4.05 17.38 4.44
C PRO A 35 -5.06 16.67 3.53
N VAL A 36 -4.88 15.38 3.25
CA VAL A 36 -5.76 14.60 2.35
C VAL A 36 -6.37 13.37 3.04
N GLU A 37 -6.31 13.28 4.36
CA GLU A 37 -6.77 12.12 5.13
C GLU A 37 -8.24 11.78 4.88
N SER A 38 -9.10 12.79 4.70
CA SER A 38 -10.51 12.58 4.35
C SER A 38 -10.70 11.95 2.96
N GLN A 39 -9.81 12.25 2.02
CA GLN A 39 -9.82 11.70 0.66
C GLN A 39 -9.30 10.26 0.67
N ILE A 40 -8.24 9.99 1.45
CA ILE A 40 -7.75 8.63 1.73
C ILE A 40 -8.88 7.78 2.34
N ALA A 41 -9.56 8.30 3.36
CA ALA A 41 -10.67 7.60 4.01
C ALA A 41 -11.88 7.37 3.10
N ALA A 42 -12.16 8.30 2.18
CA ALA A 42 -13.22 8.16 1.18
C ALA A 42 -12.87 7.17 0.05
N GLY A 43 -11.58 7.03 -0.28
CA GLY A 43 -11.07 6.07 -1.27
C GLY A 43 -10.88 4.63 -0.75
N ASN A 44 -10.96 4.43 0.57
CA ASN A 44 -10.78 3.13 1.25
C ASN A 44 -11.63 1.96 0.72
N PRO A 45 -12.91 2.13 0.28
CA PRO A 45 -13.69 0.99 -0.21
C PRO A 45 -13.23 0.50 -1.60
N THR A 46 -12.57 1.33 -2.41
CA THR A 46 -12.32 1.05 -3.83
C THR A 46 -11.08 0.18 -4.05
N SER A 47 -10.19 0.07 -3.04
CA SER A 47 -8.94 -0.71 -3.10
C SER A 47 -8.95 -1.97 -2.22
N GLY A 48 -10.01 -2.21 -1.45
CA GLY A 48 -10.17 -3.40 -0.60
C GLY A 48 -9.46 -3.33 0.77
N PHE A 49 -9.04 -2.14 1.21
CA PHE A 49 -8.27 -1.96 2.45
C PHE A 49 -8.90 -0.89 3.35
N ASN A 50 -8.99 -1.15 4.66
CA ASN A 50 -9.45 -0.18 5.66
C ASN A 50 -8.23 0.49 6.30
N LEU A 51 -7.84 1.68 5.83
CA LEU A 51 -6.64 2.38 6.29
C LEU A 51 -6.88 3.08 7.62
N ASN A 52 -6.06 2.78 8.64
CA ASN A 52 -6.08 3.46 9.93
C ASN A 52 -4.91 4.45 10.03
N CYS A 53 -5.22 5.74 9.85
CA CYS A 53 -4.28 6.86 9.97
C CYS A 53 -4.21 7.33 11.43
N GLU A 54 -3.43 6.63 12.27
CA GLU A 54 -3.24 7.09 13.65
C GLU A 54 -2.56 8.47 13.69
N SER A 55 -2.99 9.34 14.61
CA SER A 55 -2.56 10.74 14.67
C SER A 55 -1.04 10.94 14.80
N ASN A 56 -0.34 9.99 15.42
CA ASN A 56 1.11 9.99 15.66
C ASN A 56 1.94 9.50 14.46
N ASP A 57 1.31 8.94 13.43
CA ASP A 57 1.98 8.48 12.21
C ASP A 57 1.74 9.44 11.02
N ARG A 58 1.08 10.58 11.27
CA ARG A 58 0.79 11.58 10.23
C ARG A 58 2.05 12.34 9.81
N PHE A 59 2.15 12.60 8.51
CA PHE A 59 3.12 13.53 7.94
C PHE A 59 2.41 14.73 7.29
N THR A 60 3.06 15.90 7.33
CA THR A 60 2.50 17.17 6.88
C THR A 60 3.21 17.75 5.65
N THR A 61 4.21 17.03 5.13
CA THR A 61 5.00 17.47 3.98
C THR A 61 5.21 16.31 3.03
N THR A 62 4.84 16.49 1.77
CA THR A 62 5.04 15.52 0.69
C THR A 62 6.49 15.51 0.21
N GLY A 63 6.87 14.51 -0.59
CA GLY A 63 8.24 14.42 -1.13
C GLY A 63 9.31 14.19 -0.05
N LYS A 64 8.94 13.60 1.09
CA LYS A 64 9.85 13.26 2.19
C LYS A 64 9.76 11.78 2.50
N SER A 65 10.83 11.26 3.10
CA SER A 65 10.87 9.87 3.52
C SER A 65 9.80 9.60 4.59
N VAL A 66 9.02 8.54 4.39
CA VAL A 66 8.01 8.06 5.35
C VAL A 66 8.35 6.63 5.73
N SER A 67 8.10 6.27 6.99
CA SER A 67 8.32 4.92 7.48
C SER A 67 7.21 4.46 8.39
N VAL A 68 6.84 3.19 8.28
CA VAL A 68 5.92 2.52 9.19
C VAL A 68 6.54 1.24 9.70
N GLN A 69 6.14 0.80 10.90
CA GLN A 69 6.68 -0.41 11.50
C GLN A 69 5.62 -1.22 12.24
N LYS A 70 5.72 -2.54 12.14
CA LYS A 70 5.04 -3.54 12.97
C LYS A 70 6.08 -4.52 13.49
N SER A 71 5.83 -5.16 14.63
CA SER A 71 6.67 -6.21 15.25
C SER A 71 8.10 -6.33 14.71
N TYR A 72 8.30 -7.10 13.63
CA TYR A 72 9.61 -7.49 13.09
C TYR A 72 10.04 -6.78 11.81
N LEU A 73 9.22 -5.85 11.32
CA LEU A 73 9.46 -5.19 10.04
C LEU A 73 9.20 -3.69 10.14
N LYS A 74 10.16 -2.92 9.67
CA LYS A 74 10.00 -1.50 9.33
C LYS A 74 10.14 -1.35 7.83
N VAL A 75 9.26 -0.56 7.24
CA VAL A 75 9.24 -0.27 5.81
C VAL A 75 9.38 1.22 5.60
N TYR A 76 10.10 1.62 4.55
CA TYR A 76 10.32 3.00 4.19
C TYR A 76 10.06 3.23 2.71
N VAL A 77 9.55 4.42 2.42
CA VAL A 77 9.62 5.06 1.11
C VAL A 77 10.55 6.24 1.28
N ASN A 78 11.65 6.28 0.53
CA ASN A 78 12.58 7.42 0.57
C ASN A 78 11.97 8.62 -0.18
N ASP A 79 12.48 9.82 0.11
CA ASP A 79 12.09 11.06 -0.56
C ASP A 79 12.17 10.99 -2.10
N SER A 80 13.21 10.35 -2.65
CA SER A 80 13.35 10.11 -4.09
C SER A 80 12.25 9.26 -4.72
N ASN A 81 11.49 8.53 -3.90
CA ASN A 81 10.39 7.66 -4.34
C ASN A 81 9.01 8.14 -3.86
N ALA A 82 8.96 9.25 -3.11
CA ALA A 82 7.73 9.79 -2.55
C ALA A 82 6.91 10.60 -3.56
N VAL A 83 7.49 10.94 -4.71
CA VAL A 83 6.81 11.56 -5.86
C VAL A 83 7.28 10.83 -7.12
N GLN A 84 6.34 10.30 -7.90
CA GLN A 84 6.62 9.41 -9.04
C GLN A 84 6.00 9.99 -10.32
N ASP A 85 6.75 9.93 -11.41
CA ASP A 85 6.27 10.39 -12.72
C ASP A 85 5.74 9.21 -13.56
N ASP A 86 6.41 8.06 -13.62
CA ASP A 86 5.87 6.79 -14.19
C ASP A 86 6.74 5.55 -13.90
N GLU A 87 7.67 5.63 -12.95
CA GLU A 87 8.67 4.59 -12.70
C GLU A 87 8.16 3.49 -11.75
N ASP A 88 8.83 2.34 -11.80
CA ASP A 88 8.65 1.32 -10.77
C ASP A 88 9.14 1.86 -9.42
N MET A 89 8.43 1.51 -8.36
CA MET A 89 8.72 1.99 -7.03
C MET A 89 9.85 1.20 -6.38
N SER A 90 10.69 1.91 -5.62
CA SER A 90 11.61 1.35 -4.65
C SER A 90 11.03 1.40 -3.24
N ILE A 91 11.10 0.27 -2.53
CA ILE A 91 10.70 0.16 -1.12
C ILE A 91 11.88 -0.41 -0.34
N LYS A 92 12.17 0.24 0.78
CA LYS A 92 13.23 -0.21 1.69
C LYS A 92 12.63 -0.97 2.87
N PHE A 93 13.19 -2.12 3.16
CA PHE A 93 12.79 -3.00 4.25
C PHE A 93 13.91 -3.07 5.29
N ARG A 94 13.55 -3.01 6.56
CA ARG A 94 14.46 -3.19 7.68
C ARG A 94 13.84 -4.16 8.67
N SER A 95 14.54 -5.26 8.93
CA SER A 95 14.12 -6.17 9.98
C SER A 95 14.29 -5.54 11.37
N ARG A 96 13.54 -6.05 12.35
CA ARG A 96 13.55 -5.56 13.72
C ARG A 96 13.55 -6.72 14.70
N ASN A 97 13.95 -6.45 15.94
CA ASN A 97 13.85 -7.37 17.08
C ASN A 97 14.59 -8.69 16.85
N LYS A 98 15.80 -8.61 16.31
CA LYS A 98 16.74 -9.66 15.91
C LYS A 98 16.16 -10.65 14.92
N GLN A 99 15.25 -10.17 14.07
CA GLN A 99 14.64 -10.98 13.03
C GLN A 99 15.35 -10.76 11.69
N LYS A 100 15.15 -11.70 10.77
CA LYS A 100 15.76 -11.67 9.44
C LYS A 100 14.71 -11.36 8.40
N PHE A 101 15.02 -10.43 7.49
CA PHE A 101 14.20 -10.23 6.30
C PHE A 101 14.54 -11.31 5.27
N HIS A 102 13.55 -12.06 4.83
CA HIS A 102 13.74 -13.19 3.93
C HIS A 102 13.39 -12.85 2.51
N GLU A 103 12.28 -12.17 2.28
CA GLU A 103 11.72 -12.05 0.94
C GLU A 103 10.86 -10.78 0.82
N ALA A 104 10.88 -10.19 -0.37
CA ALA A 104 10.00 -9.12 -0.78
C ALA A 104 9.28 -9.51 -2.08
N TYR A 105 7.97 -9.32 -2.10
CA TYR A 105 7.10 -9.65 -3.21
C TYR A 105 6.31 -8.42 -3.63
N ASP A 106 6.18 -8.22 -4.94
CA ASP A 106 5.16 -7.35 -5.49
C ASP A 106 3.84 -8.14 -5.58
N LYS A 107 2.82 -7.64 -4.86
CA LYS A 107 1.50 -8.27 -4.84
C LYS A 107 0.63 -7.86 -6.03
N THR A 108 1.06 -6.86 -6.79
CA THR A 108 0.36 -6.38 -7.98
C THR A 108 0.50 -7.37 -9.12
N ASP A 109 1.70 -7.89 -9.32
CA ASP A 109 2.04 -8.86 -10.39
C ASP A 109 2.32 -10.29 -9.85
N GLY A 110 2.40 -10.45 -8.52
CA GLY A 110 2.66 -11.74 -7.86
C GLY A 110 4.12 -12.19 -7.95
N LYS A 111 5.06 -11.28 -8.21
CA LYS A 111 6.47 -11.59 -8.44
C LYS A 111 7.32 -11.43 -7.18
N ILE A 112 8.29 -12.34 -7.00
CA ILE A 112 9.37 -12.16 -6.03
C ILE A 112 10.35 -11.12 -6.60
N LEU A 113 10.52 -10.00 -5.92
CA LEU A 113 11.47 -8.96 -6.31
C LEU A 113 12.82 -9.14 -5.61
N TRP A 114 12.81 -9.72 -4.42
CA TRP A 114 14.02 -9.98 -3.66
C TRP A 114 13.86 -11.22 -2.77
N SER A 115 14.93 -12.01 -2.68
CA SER A 115 15.02 -13.14 -1.75
C SER A 115 16.43 -13.18 -1.15
N GLY A 116 16.50 -13.27 0.16
CA GLY A 116 17.72 -13.29 0.97
C GLY A 116 18.46 -14.62 0.94
N GLY A 117 18.28 -15.44 -0.11
CA GLY A 117 19.04 -16.67 -0.34
C GLY A 117 20.52 -16.36 -0.53
N GLY A 118 21.24 -16.17 0.57
CA GLY A 118 22.66 -15.78 0.56
C GLY A 118 23.16 -15.09 1.84
N PHE A 119 22.28 -14.65 2.74
CA PHE A 119 22.71 -14.06 4.02
C PHE A 119 23.01 -15.15 5.04
N ASN A 120 24.20 -15.14 5.64
CA ASN A 120 24.44 -15.98 6.81
C ASN A 120 23.64 -15.44 7.99
N GLU A 121 23.39 -16.30 8.98
CA GLU A 121 22.62 -15.93 10.16
C GLU A 121 23.20 -14.75 10.95
N ASN A 122 24.49 -14.48 10.76
CA ASN A 122 25.26 -13.42 11.40
C ASN A 122 25.29 -12.11 10.60
N ASP A 123 24.78 -12.09 9.36
CA ASP A 123 24.91 -10.98 8.42
C ASP A 123 23.71 -10.01 8.44
N ILE A 124 22.66 -10.32 9.21
CA ILE A 124 21.47 -9.48 9.32
C ILE A 124 21.28 -9.10 10.79
N ASP A 125 21.74 -7.91 11.13
CA ASP A 125 21.37 -7.26 12.38
C ASP A 125 20.09 -6.42 12.21
N ASP A 126 19.53 -5.93 13.32
CA ASP A 126 18.34 -5.06 13.34
C ASP A 126 18.52 -3.69 12.69
N THR A 127 19.66 -3.46 12.03
CA THR A 127 19.98 -2.22 11.34
C THR A 127 20.12 -2.42 9.83
N THR A 128 20.12 -3.66 9.36
CA THR A 128 20.26 -3.96 7.93
C THR A 128 19.03 -3.46 7.17
N GLU A 129 19.25 -2.48 6.31
CA GLU A 129 18.24 -1.92 5.41
C GLU A 129 18.46 -2.48 4.01
N ILE A 130 17.43 -3.10 3.45
CA ILE A 130 17.45 -3.73 2.13
C ILE A 130 16.56 -2.89 1.23
N ASN A 131 17.17 -2.28 0.22
CA ASN A 131 16.43 -1.58 -0.82
C ASN A 131 15.96 -2.58 -1.87
N VAL A 132 14.68 -2.60 -2.17
CA VAL A 132 14.09 -3.48 -3.17
C VAL A 132 13.40 -2.63 -4.21
N ASP A 133 13.80 -2.80 -5.47
CA ASP A 133 13.28 -2.05 -6.62
C ASP A 133 12.33 -2.92 -7.46
N GLY A 134 11.52 -2.28 -8.29
CA GLY A 134 10.69 -2.96 -9.28
C GLY A 134 9.24 -3.18 -8.87
N PHE A 135 8.78 -2.57 -7.77
CA PHE A 135 7.37 -2.68 -7.37
C PHE A 135 6.48 -1.88 -8.32
N LYS A 136 5.46 -2.54 -8.87
CA LYS A 136 4.56 -1.90 -9.83
C LYS A 136 3.66 -0.88 -9.15
N ILE A 137 3.47 0.23 -9.84
CA ILE A 137 2.46 1.23 -9.51
C ILE A 137 1.26 0.96 -10.43
N SER A 138 0.11 0.63 -9.84
CA SER A 138 -1.13 0.39 -10.56
C SER A 138 -2.13 1.51 -10.33
N GLU A 139 -2.73 2.03 -11.40
CA GLU A 139 -3.86 2.96 -11.29
C GLU A 139 -5.10 2.20 -10.81
N LYS A 140 -5.83 2.78 -9.86
CA LYS A 140 -7.09 2.21 -9.35
C LYS A 140 -8.31 2.96 -9.85
N ASN A 141 -8.21 4.28 -9.92
CA ASN A 141 -9.23 5.21 -10.38
C ASN A 141 -8.54 6.54 -10.71
N ASP A 142 -9.20 7.39 -11.49
CA ASP A 142 -8.66 8.66 -11.97
C ASP A 142 -7.91 9.44 -10.87
N GLY A 143 -6.59 9.57 -11.04
CA GLY A 143 -5.72 10.32 -10.13
C GLY A 143 -5.31 9.58 -8.85
N THR A 144 -5.55 8.27 -8.74
CA THR A 144 -5.17 7.43 -7.60
C THR A 144 -4.39 6.20 -8.05
N TRP A 145 -3.20 6.02 -7.49
CA TRP A 145 -2.34 4.87 -7.76
C TRP A 145 -1.93 4.16 -6.49
N VAL A 146 -1.66 2.86 -6.61
CA VAL A 146 -1.23 2.03 -5.50
C VAL A 146 -0.12 1.08 -5.92
N THR A 147 0.81 0.89 -4.98
CA THR A 147 1.77 -0.20 -4.98
C THR A 147 1.43 -1.14 -3.85
N LEU A 148 1.35 -2.44 -4.13
CA LEU A 148 1.09 -3.48 -3.13
C LEU A 148 2.34 -4.32 -2.92
N PHE A 149 2.71 -4.55 -1.68
CA PHE A 149 3.90 -5.33 -1.36
C PHE A 149 3.63 -6.35 -0.25
N ARG A 150 4.47 -7.38 -0.22
CA ARG A 150 4.56 -8.34 0.88
C ARG A 150 6.00 -8.50 1.31
N GLY A 151 6.24 -8.37 2.60
CA GLY A 151 7.53 -8.62 3.23
C GLY A 151 7.46 -9.82 4.17
N ASN A 152 8.50 -10.67 4.15
CA ASN A 152 8.62 -11.79 5.07
C ASN A 152 9.78 -11.54 6.04
N ALA A 153 9.48 -11.47 7.35
CA ALA A 153 10.49 -11.40 8.39
C ALA A 153 10.35 -12.56 9.38
N ASN A 154 11.35 -13.46 9.42
CA ASN A 154 11.37 -14.71 10.18
C ASN A 154 10.05 -15.51 10.13
N LYS A 155 9.55 -15.79 8.91
CA LYS A 155 8.29 -16.52 8.65
C LYS A 155 7.01 -15.81 9.10
N LYS A 156 7.10 -14.59 9.64
CA LYS A 156 5.95 -13.70 9.78
C LYS A 156 5.80 -12.87 8.51
N VAL A 157 4.61 -12.92 7.94
CA VAL A 157 4.25 -12.24 6.70
C VAL A 157 3.62 -10.90 7.04
N TYR A 158 4.00 -9.89 6.29
CA TYR A 158 3.45 -8.55 6.38
C TYR A 158 3.01 -8.12 5.00
N ASP A 159 1.77 -7.67 4.91
CA ASP A 159 1.26 -7.02 3.73
C ASP A 159 1.28 -5.51 3.92
N GLY A 160 1.52 -4.78 2.84
CA GLY A 160 1.46 -3.35 2.88
C GLY A 160 1.15 -2.74 1.54
N LEU A 161 0.93 -1.44 1.57
CA LEU A 161 0.66 -0.65 0.39
C LEU A 161 1.26 0.74 0.50
N VAL A 162 1.49 1.33 -0.66
CA VAL A 162 1.77 2.75 -0.82
C VAL A 162 0.68 3.34 -1.68
N LEU A 163 0.03 4.38 -1.18
CA LEU A 163 -1.02 5.11 -1.87
C LEU A 163 -0.47 6.41 -2.42
N PHE A 164 -0.76 6.69 -3.68
CA PHE A 164 -0.39 7.91 -4.38
C PHE A 164 -1.64 8.62 -4.88
N TYR A 165 -1.63 9.94 -4.78
CA TYR A 165 -2.63 10.82 -5.38
C TYR A 165 -1.96 11.91 -6.19
N ASP A 166 -2.63 12.35 -7.25
CA ASP A 166 -2.32 13.60 -7.92
C ASP A 166 -2.91 14.75 -7.10
N LEU A 167 -2.03 15.61 -6.58
CA LEU A 167 -2.42 16.76 -5.77
C LEU A 167 -2.66 18.03 -6.61
N GLY A 168 -2.77 17.88 -7.93
CA GLY A 168 -3.00 18.94 -8.91
C GLY A 168 -1.75 19.37 -9.67
N ASP A 169 -0.63 18.66 -9.51
CA ASP A 169 0.64 18.92 -10.20
C ASP A 169 0.94 17.91 -11.32
N GLY A 170 0.05 16.95 -11.56
CA GLY A 170 0.21 15.91 -12.57
C GLY A 170 1.16 14.80 -12.16
N LYS A 171 1.56 14.74 -10.87
CA LYS A 171 2.53 13.77 -10.35
C LYS A 171 1.87 12.83 -9.35
N LYS A 172 2.37 11.60 -9.28
CA LYS A 172 1.91 10.61 -8.30
C LYS A 172 2.60 10.89 -6.96
N THR A 173 1.93 11.65 -6.09
CA THR A 173 2.49 12.02 -4.78
C THR A 173 2.05 11.02 -3.72
N MET A 174 3.00 10.47 -2.96
CA MET A 174 2.70 9.55 -1.88
C MET A 174 1.88 10.25 -0.79
N THR A 175 0.77 9.62 -0.43
CA THR A 175 -0.17 10.10 0.58
C THR A 175 -0.35 9.11 1.73
N ALA A 176 -0.04 7.83 1.52
CA ALA A 176 0.01 6.86 2.60
C ALA A 176 1.07 5.79 2.35
N LEU A 177 1.69 5.33 3.45
CA LEU A 177 2.44 4.08 3.51
C LEU A 177 1.85 3.26 4.65
N CYS A 178 1.46 2.02 4.38
CA CYS A 178 0.76 1.19 5.34
C CYS A 178 1.37 -0.21 5.46
N LEU A 179 1.24 -0.80 6.65
CA LEU A 179 1.71 -2.15 6.95
C LEU A 179 0.74 -2.85 7.91
N GLN A 180 0.42 -4.11 7.60
CA GLN A 180 -0.36 -5.01 8.46
C GLN A 180 0.37 -6.34 8.65
N ASP A 181 0.00 -7.02 9.73
CA ASP A 181 0.29 -8.44 9.87
C ASP A 181 -0.70 -9.21 8.98
N ASP A 182 -0.22 -10.13 8.14
CA ASP A 182 -1.07 -11.04 7.34
C ASP A 182 -1.46 -12.29 8.15
#